data_AF-A0A8T3TEG3-F1
#
_entry.id   AF-A0A8T3TEG3-F1
#
_cell.length_a   1.000
_cell.length_b   1.000
_cell.length_c   1.000
_cell.angle_alpha   90.00
_cell.angle_beta   90.00
_cell.angle_gamma   90.00
#
_symmetry.space_group_name_H-M   'P 1'
#
loop_
_entity.id
_entity.type
_entity.pdbx_description
1 polymer ?
#
loop_
_entity_poly.entity_id
_entity_poly.type
_entity_poly.pdbx_seq_one_letter_code
_entity_poly.pdbx_strand_id
1 'polypeptide(L)'
;MTSPSRRWPLLVAVLLLLLLVPVAVLVISGGAGGGDTGANADTPLPSEEPPSEEPPSEEPPSDEPPSDETSAAIDGPSSSAGPGTSPTSGPSGSPEATGPAATLSPELAAQVAQIEQQVVGLRELQPRAEVPKRVLDEASFVAELARQFRRDNPAERLAAQTRAYQRLGYLPEETELETVVLDLLGSAVAGFYEPDTDRLAIVQRGDRFGPLEQTTVAHEFTHALQDQHFDLDSLELDDITEGDRGLGRLALVEGDATLVMNEWSGGNLTREELREMLIQSSDPEQFEVLARTPPILVRQLTFPYLDGLNLVSQIRERGGWAAVDKAFDSPPASTEQVLHPEKYFKQEAPVVVEVPASLPDVLGEGWRESLTDTLGELNLNVWMAQENGPSASRDASEGWGGDRFAMYEGPDDAWAIVWSTAWDSAADASEFAAAAERVETDPGGDGLVLAGGDRATVLLASNDAVLEALRQAARLSQSRESP
;
A
#
# COMPACT_ATOMS: atom_id res chain seq x y z
N MET A 1 -23.96 25.77 5.76
CA MET A 1 -22.52 25.82 5.44
C MET A 1 -22.11 24.39 5.28
N THR A 2 -21.75 23.98 4.07
CA THR A 2 -21.11 22.68 3.86
C THR A 2 -19.74 22.72 4.52
N SER A 3 -19.38 21.70 5.29
CA SER A 3 -17.99 21.52 5.70
C SER A 3 -17.12 21.42 4.44
N PRO A 4 -15.85 21.88 4.46
CA PRO A 4 -14.88 21.27 3.54
C PRO A 4 -14.94 19.75 3.73
N SER A 5 -14.95 19.02 2.62
CA SER A 5 -14.86 17.55 2.59
C SER A 5 -13.58 17.11 3.27
N ARG A 6 -13.66 16.17 4.22
CA ARG A 6 -12.49 15.60 4.88
C ARG A 6 -11.90 14.54 3.95
N ARG A 7 -10.70 14.81 3.43
CA ARG A 7 -10.06 13.96 2.43
C ARG A 7 -9.09 13.01 3.10
N TRP A 8 -9.60 11.82 3.41
CA TRP A 8 -8.73 10.70 3.75
C TRP A 8 -8.58 9.84 2.49
N PRO A 9 -7.37 9.38 2.16
CA PRO A 9 -7.20 8.41 1.08
C PRO A 9 -7.96 7.13 1.42
N LEU A 10 -8.46 6.46 0.39
CA LEU A 10 -9.25 5.23 0.48
C LEU A 10 -8.54 4.02 1.11
N LEU A 11 -7.26 4.17 1.43
CA LEU A 11 -6.45 3.19 2.16
C LEU A 11 -6.93 2.95 3.60
N VAL A 12 -7.88 3.75 4.11
CA VAL A 12 -8.54 3.55 5.42
C VAL A 12 -9.70 2.52 5.36
N ALA A 13 -9.92 1.87 4.21
CA ALA A 13 -10.84 0.73 4.12
C ALA A 13 -10.23 -0.52 4.76
N VAL A 14 -10.74 -0.93 5.94
CA VAL A 14 -10.05 -1.87 6.84
C VAL A 14 -9.88 -3.26 6.26
N LEU A 15 -8.61 -3.64 6.10
CA LEU A 15 -8.21 -4.85 5.39
C LEU A 15 -7.98 -6.06 6.31
N LEU A 16 -9.04 -6.55 6.96
CA LEU A 16 -8.89 -7.58 7.99
C LEU A 16 -8.16 -8.85 7.52
N LEU A 17 -8.45 -9.36 6.33
CA LEU A 17 -8.09 -10.75 5.98
C LEU A 17 -6.56 -11.02 5.93
N LEU A 18 -5.72 -10.01 5.64
CA LEU A 18 -4.26 -10.16 5.72
C LEU A 18 -3.71 -10.01 7.16
N LEU A 19 -4.42 -9.30 8.03
CA LEU A 19 -3.95 -8.90 9.36
C LEU A 19 -4.25 -9.94 10.45
N LEU A 20 -5.07 -10.94 10.12
CA LEU A 20 -5.58 -11.93 11.08
C LEU A 20 -4.65 -13.14 11.29
N VAL A 21 -3.64 -13.31 10.44
CA VAL A 21 -2.66 -14.42 10.54
C VAL A 21 -1.82 -14.35 11.83
N PRO A 22 -1.24 -13.20 12.25
CA PRO A 22 -0.42 -13.13 13.47
C PRO A 22 -1.22 -13.42 14.75
N VAL A 23 -2.45 -12.87 14.86
CA VAL A 23 -3.30 -13.00 16.06
C VAL A 23 -3.70 -14.44 16.30
N ALA A 24 -4.16 -15.14 15.26
CA ALA A 24 -4.58 -16.53 15.38
C ALA A 24 -3.40 -17.46 15.71
N VAL A 25 -2.23 -17.26 15.08
CA VAL A 25 -1.04 -18.09 15.32
C VAL A 25 -0.52 -17.92 16.74
N LEU A 26 -0.46 -16.70 17.30
CA LEU A 26 0.03 -16.49 18.67
C LEU A 26 -0.88 -17.15 19.72
N VAL A 27 -2.20 -16.98 19.58
CA VAL A 27 -3.19 -17.53 20.53
C VAL A 27 -3.31 -19.06 20.45
N ILE A 28 -3.15 -19.65 19.26
CA ILE A 28 -3.19 -21.11 19.07
C ILE A 28 -1.88 -21.76 19.56
N SER A 29 -0.72 -21.17 19.27
CA SER A 29 0.59 -21.71 19.67
C SER A 29 0.90 -21.57 21.16
N GLY A 30 0.42 -20.49 21.82
CA GLY A 30 0.54 -20.30 23.26
C GLY A 30 -0.22 -21.32 24.14
N GLY A 31 -0.99 -22.23 23.53
CA GLY A 31 -1.78 -23.25 24.24
C GLY A 31 -1.00 -24.48 24.73
N ALA A 32 0.27 -24.65 24.37
CA ALA A 32 1.04 -25.88 24.58
C ALA A 32 2.31 -25.69 25.43
N GLY A 33 2.17 -25.47 26.75
CA GLY A 33 3.32 -25.59 27.67
C GLY A 33 3.26 -24.80 28.98
N GLY A 34 2.43 -25.21 29.94
CA GLY A 34 2.59 -24.78 31.34
C GLY A 34 3.39 -25.83 32.13
N GLY A 35 4.59 -25.50 32.64
CA GLY A 35 5.44 -26.50 33.30
C GLY A 35 6.82 -26.09 33.86
N ASP A 36 6.84 -25.10 34.76
CA ASP A 36 7.72 -24.98 35.96
C ASP A 36 9.28 -24.89 35.92
N THR A 37 9.81 -24.10 36.87
CA THR A 37 11.20 -23.98 37.39
C THR A 37 12.45 -23.88 36.49
N GLY A 38 13.17 -22.74 36.60
CA GLY A 38 14.36 -22.69 37.47
C GLY A 38 15.80 -22.82 36.89
N ALA A 39 16.49 -21.68 36.80
CA ALA A 39 17.91 -21.42 37.12
C ALA A 39 19.11 -22.05 36.32
N ASN A 40 19.91 -21.13 35.76
CA ASN A 40 21.39 -21.08 35.68
C ASN A 40 22.24 -22.01 34.77
N ALA A 41 23.07 -21.30 33.97
CA ALA A 41 24.52 -21.50 33.71
C ALA A 41 25.02 -22.28 32.46
N ASP A 42 25.83 -21.57 31.67
CA ASP A 42 27.01 -21.96 30.88
C ASP A 42 27.18 -23.40 30.37
N THR A 43 27.12 -23.60 29.04
CA THR A 43 28.30 -23.95 28.18
C THR A 43 27.90 -23.96 26.67
N PRO A 44 28.86 -23.92 25.72
CA PRO A 44 28.62 -23.35 24.38
C PRO A 44 28.26 -24.37 23.27
N LEU A 45 27.69 -23.84 22.19
CA LEU A 45 27.43 -24.54 20.93
C LEU A 45 28.73 -24.81 20.14
N PRO A 46 28.88 -25.96 19.46
CA PRO A 46 29.93 -26.20 18.47
C PRO A 46 29.55 -25.69 17.06
N SER A 47 30.57 -25.40 16.27
CA SER A 47 30.52 -24.65 15.00
C SER A 47 29.98 -25.41 13.78
N GLU A 48 29.60 -24.65 12.76
CA GLU A 48 29.28 -25.10 11.40
C GLU A 48 30.54 -25.50 10.58
N GLU A 49 30.36 -26.39 9.61
CA GLU A 49 31.23 -26.55 8.43
C GLU A 49 30.34 -26.80 7.17
N PRO A 50 30.79 -26.41 5.95
CA PRO A 50 29.92 -26.20 4.78
C PRO A 50 29.70 -27.45 3.90
N PRO A 51 28.74 -27.41 2.95
CA PRO A 51 28.44 -28.53 2.04
C PRO A 51 29.45 -28.68 0.88
N SER A 52 29.54 -29.91 0.35
CA SER A 52 30.42 -30.31 -0.76
C SER A 52 29.65 -30.54 -2.08
N GLU A 53 30.20 -30.05 -3.19
CA GLU A 53 29.69 -30.22 -4.57
C GLU A 53 29.95 -31.62 -5.15
N GLU A 54 29.07 -32.09 -6.06
CA GLU A 54 29.41 -33.00 -7.19
C GLU A 54 28.43 -32.79 -8.39
N PRO A 55 28.78 -33.16 -9.64
CA PRO A 55 28.32 -32.48 -10.87
C PRO A 55 27.38 -33.33 -11.79
N PRO A 56 26.94 -32.86 -12.99
CA PRO A 56 25.71 -33.33 -13.64
C PRO A 56 25.88 -34.47 -14.68
N SER A 57 24.75 -34.99 -15.17
CA SER A 57 24.66 -36.01 -16.22
C SER A 57 23.82 -35.58 -17.43
N GLU A 58 24.43 -35.58 -18.62
CA GLU A 58 23.76 -35.46 -19.94
C GLU A 58 23.56 -36.86 -20.58
N GLU A 59 22.52 -37.04 -21.42
CA GLU A 59 22.60 -37.67 -22.77
C GLU A 59 21.20 -37.71 -23.47
N PRO A 60 21.09 -37.90 -24.82
CA PRO A 60 20.33 -36.93 -25.64
C PRO A 60 19.23 -37.58 -26.57
N PRO A 61 19.07 -37.27 -27.89
CA PRO A 61 17.77 -36.83 -28.42
C PRO A 61 17.12 -37.78 -29.46
N SER A 62 15.97 -37.39 -30.02
CA SER A 62 15.33 -38.08 -31.16
C SER A 62 14.66 -37.11 -32.15
N ASP A 63 14.93 -37.33 -33.44
CA ASP A 63 14.60 -36.44 -34.57
C ASP A 63 13.24 -36.69 -35.28
N GLU A 64 12.69 -35.61 -35.87
CA GLU A 64 11.99 -35.51 -37.19
C GLU A 64 10.62 -36.22 -37.50
N PRO A 65 9.86 -35.80 -38.55
CA PRO A 65 9.43 -34.43 -38.90
C PRO A 65 7.93 -34.40 -39.40
N PRO A 66 7.41 -33.63 -40.40
CA PRO A 66 6.06 -33.01 -40.30
C PRO A 66 5.03 -33.42 -41.39
N SER A 67 3.80 -32.90 -41.31
CA SER A 67 2.82 -32.92 -42.42
C SER A 67 1.77 -31.79 -42.34
N ASP A 68 1.71 -30.95 -43.36
CA ASP A 68 0.56 -30.07 -43.69
C ASP A 68 -0.59 -30.86 -44.36
N GLU A 69 -1.85 -30.47 -44.16
CA GLU A 69 -2.81 -30.20 -45.26
C GLU A 69 -4.21 -29.66 -44.80
N THR A 70 -4.43 -28.36 -45.05
CA THR A 70 -5.52 -27.77 -45.86
C THR A 70 -7.00 -28.26 -45.80
N SER A 71 -7.90 -27.36 -45.32
CA SER A 71 -9.24 -26.97 -45.88
C SER A 71 -10.46 -27.93 -45.94
N ALA A 72 -11.56 -27.54 -45.25
CA ALA A 72 -12.92 -27.22 -45.78
C ALA A 72 -13.86 -26.77 -44.62
N ALA A 73 -14.51 -25.59 -44.60
CA ALA A 73 -15.82 -25.24 -45.23
C ALA A 73 -16.98 -26.22 -44.85
N ILE A 74 -18.21 -25.85 -44.48
CA ILE A 74 -19.10 -24.67 -44.71
C ILE A 74 -20.08 -24.56 -43.48
N ASP A 75 -21.00 -23.61 -43.24
CA ASP A 75 -21.61 -22.47 -43.98
C ASP A 75 -22.12 -21.37 -42.98
N GLY A 76 -22.84 -20.34 -43.45
CA GLY A 76 -23.43 -19.25 -42.66
C GLY A 76 -24.92 -19.42 -42.25
N PRO A 77 -25.68 -18.33 -41.96
CA PRO A 77 -25.74 -17.13 -42.82
C PRO A 77 -25.55 -15.77 -42.14
N SER A 78 -25.23 -14.78 -42.99
CA SER A 78 -25.16 -13.36 -42.68
C SER A 78 -26.54 -12.67 -42.75
N SER A 79 -26.69 -11.53 -42.06
CA SER A 79 -27.64 -10.49 -42.47
C SER A 79 -27.12 -9.11 -42.08
N SER A 80 -27.03 -8.23 -43.08
CA SER A 80 -26.55 -6.86 -42.97
C SER A 80 -27.69 -5.87 -42.72
N ALA A 81 -27.38 -4.78 -42.02
CA ALA A 81 -28.10 -3.51 -42.13
C ALA A 81 -27.11 -2.35 -41.99
N GLY A 82 -27.27 -1.34 -42.83
CA GLY A 82 -26.34 -0.22 -43.00
C GLY A 82 -26.55 0.97 -42.03
N PRO A 83 -25.91 2.11 -42.31
CA PRO A 83 -25.59 3.12 -41.30
C PRO A 83 -26.75 4.04 -40.93
N GLY A 84 -26.83 4.43 -39.65
CA GLY A 84 -27.82 5.37 -39.16
C GLY A 84 -27.42 6.08 -37.86
N THR A 85 -27.21 7.39 -37.96
CA THR A 85 -27.36 8.42 -36.91
C THR A 85 -26.56 8.30 -35.60
N SER A 86 -25.64 9.25 -35.40
CA SER A 86 -25.12 9.65 -34.09
C SER A 86 -26.23 10.10 -33.13
N PRO A 87 -26.18 9.73 -31.84
CA PRO A 87 -26.94 10.42 -30.80
C PRO A 87 -26.11 11.58 -30.21
N THR A 88 -26.74 12.75 -30.17
CA THR A 88 -26.23 13.98 -29.54
C THR A 88 -25.92 13.78 -28.05
N SER A 89 -24.81 14.36 -27.58
CA SER A 89 -24.46 14.45 -26.16
C SER A 89 -25.58 15.14 -25.36
N GLY A 90 -26.13 14.44 -24.37
CA GLY A 90 -27.02 14.99 -23.36
C GLY A 90 -26.50 14.62 -21.97
N PRO A 91 -26.70 15.46 -20.93
CA PRO A 91 -26.18 15.18 -19.60
C PRO A 91 -26.97 14.03 -18.96
N SER A 92 -26.38 12.83 -18.97
CA SER A 92 -26.90 11.71 -18.18
C SER A 92 -26.50 11.94 -16.73
N GLY A 93 -27.43 12.47 -15.93
CA GLY A 93 -27.23 12.58 -14.49
C GLY A 93 -27.05 11.19 -13.88
N SER A 94 -25.95 10.97 -13.18
CA SER A 94 -25.74 9.75 -12.40
C SER A 94 -26.93 9.56 -11.44
N PRO A 95 -27.49 8.34 -11.33
CA PRO A 95 -28.45 8.06 -10.28
C PRO A 95 -27.72 8.15 -8.94
N GLU A 96 -28.00 9.21 -8.19
CA GLU A 96 -27.68 9.30 -6.78
C GLU A 96 -28.29 8.07 -6.09
N ALA A 97 -27.46 7.27 -5.40
CA ALA A 97 -27.89 6.03 -4.76
C ALA A 97 -28.69 6.33 -3.48
N THR A 98 -29.86 6.95 -3.63
CA THR A 98 -30.80 7.29 -2.56
C THR A 98 -31.66 6.09 -2.15
N GLY A 99 -31.04 4.91 -2.03
CA GLY A 99 -31.66 3.79 -1.32
C GLY A 99 -31.80 4.17 0.16
N PRO A 100 -32.94 3.90 0.81
CA PRO A 100 -33.06 4.14 2.25
C PRO A 100 -32.06 3.24 2.98
N ALA A 101 -31.06 3.83 3.62
CA ALA A 101 -30.10 3.11 4.44
C ALA A 101 -30.86 2.24 5.46
N ALA A 102 -30.58 0.93 5.44
CA ALA A 102 -31.23 0.01 6.35
C ALA A 102 -30.88 0.38 7.80
N THR A 103 -31.89 0.67 8.61
CA THR A 103 -31.72 0.87 10.05
C THR A 103 -31.34 -0.47 10.69
N LEU A 104 -30.32 -0.48 11.55
CA LEU A 104 -29.87 -1.70 12.21
C LEU A 104 -31.03 -2.40 12.94
N SER A 105 -31.03 -3.74 12.93
CA SER A 105 -31.93 -4.50 13.78
C SER A 105 -31.62 -4.18 15.27
N PRO A 106 -32.60 -4.26 16.19
CA PRO A 106 -32.34 -4.01 17.61
C PRO A 106 -31.26 -4.92 18.21
N GLU A 107 -31.11 -6.13 17.68
CA GLU A 107 -30.09 -7.10 18.07
C GLU A 107 -28.69 -6.71 17.57
N LEU A 108 -28.56 -6.30 16.30
CA LEU A 108 -27.30 -5.81 15.75
C LEU A 108 -26.87 -4.50 16.46
N ALA A 109 -27.81 -3.59 16.70
CA ALA A 109 -27.55 -2.35 17.42
C ALA A 109 -27.04 -2.59 18.84
N ALA A 110 -27.56 -3.61 19.54
CA ALA A 110 -27.07 -4.00 20.86
C ALA A 110 -25.65 -4.60 20.84
N GLN A 111 -25.34 -5.44 19.85
CA GLN A 111 -23.99 -6.00 19.67
C GLN A 111 -22.96 -4.90 19.33
N VAL A 112 -23.28 -4.01 18.38
CA VAL A 112 -22.43 -2.86 18.05
C VAL A 112 -22.20 -1.99 19.28
N ALA A 113 -23.24 -1.61 20.02
CA ALA A 113 -23.09 -0.79 21.23
C ALA A 113 -22.23 -1.45 22.33
N GLN A 114 -22.22 -2.79 22.41
CA GLN A 114 -21.33 -3.52 23.31
C GLN A 114 -19.86 -3.41 22.85
N ILE A 115 -19.59 -3.56 21.54
CA ILE A 115 -18.25 -3.40 20.96
C ILE A 115 -17.75 -1.98 21.19
N GLU A 116 -18.58 -0.96 20.94
CA GLU A 116 -18.26 0.45 21.19
C GLU A 116 -17.85 0.68 22.65
N GLN A 117 -18.59 0.11 23.61
CA GLN A 117 -18.24 0.20 25.03
C GLN A 117 -16.91 -0.50 25.36
N GLN A 118 -16.62 -1.64 24.75
CA GLN A 118 -15.37 -2.37 24.92
C GLN A 118 -14.18 -1.58 24.34
N VAL A 119 -14.32 -1.01 23.14
CA VAL A 119 -13.31 -0.15 22.50
C VAL A 119 -13.01 1.10 23.34
N VAL A 120 -14.03 1.80 23.86
CA VAL A 120 -13.83 2.93 24.79
C VAL A 120 -13.01 2.54 26.03
N GLY A 121 -13.21 1.33 26.53
CA GLY A 121 -12.44 0.78 27.65
C GLY A 121 -11.01 0.40 27.29
N LEU A 122 -10.80 -0.17 26.09
CA LEU A 122 -9.49 -0.60 25.59
C LEU A 122 -8.60 0.59 25.21
N ARG A 123 -9.14 1.56 24.46
CA ARG A 123 -8.41 2.69 23.88
C ARG A 123 -8.32 3.92 24.81
N GLU A 124 -9.06 3.91 25.91
CA GLU A 124 -9.20 4.98 26.91
C GLU A 124 -9.77 6.33 26.38
N LEU A 125 -10.19 6.39 25.11
CA LEU A 125 -10.84 7.57 24.52
C LEU A 125 -12.37 7.53 24.70
N GLN A 126 -12.93 8.60 25.28
CA GLN A 126 -14.38 8.78 25.44
C GLN A 126 -15.00 9.45 24.22
N PRO A 127 -16.12 8.96 23.63
CA PRO A 127 -16.74 9.61 22.47
C PRO A 127 -17.18 11.04 22.84
N ARG A 128 -16.81 12.00 21.98
CA ARG A 128 -17.20 13.41 22.07
C ARG A 128 -18.53 13.69 21.36
N ALA A 129 -18.92 12.85 20.39
CA ALA A 129 -20.17 12.92 19.64
C ALA A 129 -20.75 11.52 19.38
N GLU A 130 -22.04 11.46 19.03
CA GLU A 130 -22.67 10.24 18.54
C GLU A 130 -22.13 9.91 17.14
N VAL A 131 -21.64 8.68 16.95
CA VAL A 131 -21.27 8.13 15.64
C VAL A 131 -22.52 7.49 15.03
N PRO A 132 -23.13 8.04 13.96
CA PRO A 132 -24.29 7.44 13.33
C PRO A 132 -23.89 6.21 12.50
N LYS A 133 -24.78 5.22 12.42
CA LYS A 133 -24.51 3.94 11.74
C LYS A 133 -25.39 3.76 10.50
N ARG A 134 -24.84 3.14 9.45
CA ARG A 134 -25.63 2.56 8.33
C ARG A 134 -25.19 1.13 8.04
N VAL A 135 -26.13 0.31 7.57
CA VAL A 135 -25.83 -1.01 7.01
C VAL A 135 -25.80 -0.92 5.48
N LEU A 136 -24.81 -1.56 4.87
CA LEU A 136 -24.70 -1.72 3.42
C LEU A 136 -24.71 -3.19 3.03
N ASP A 137 -25.35 -3.47 1.89
CA ASP A 137 -25.06 -4.69 1.15
C ASP A 137 -23.75 -4.54 0.35
N GLU A 138 -23.20 -5.68 -0.07
CA GLU A 138 -21.93 -5.77 -0.79
C GLU A 138 -21.91 -4.95 -2.09
N ALA A 139 -23.01 -4.94 -2.85
CA ALA A 139 -23.13 -4.17 -4.08
C ALA A 139 -23.10 -2.65 -3.81
N SER A 140 -23.76 -2.18 -2.75
CA SER A 140 -23.74 -0.79 -2.30
C SER A 140 -22.37 -0.40 -1.76
N PHE A 141 -21.67 -1.32 -1.09
CA PHE A 141 -20.29 -1.12 -0.64
C PHE A 141 -19.33 -0.91 -1.83
N VAL A 142 -19.29 -1.84 -2.78
CA VAL A 142 -18.42 -1.76 -3.97
C VAL A 142 -18.72 -0.49 -4.80
N ALA A 143 -20.00 -0.11 -4.93
CA ALA A 143 -20.40 1.11 -5.63
C ALA A 143 -19.99 2.41 -4.89
N GLU A 144 -19.91 2.39 -3.56
CA GLU A 144 -19.42 3.51 -2.76
C GLU A 144 -17.89 3.59 -2.80
N LEU A 145 -17.21 2.47 -2.60
CA LEU A 145 -15.75 2.30 -2.74
C LEU A 145 -15.25 2.86 -4.09
N ALA A 146 -15.87 2.44 -5.20
CA ALA A 146 -15.54 2.92 -6.54
C ALA A 146 -15.85 4.41 -6.77
N ARG A 147 -16.83 4.98 -6.04
CA ARG A 147 -17.14 6.42 -6.12
C ARG A 147 -16.08 7.24 -5.38
N GLN A 148 -15.71 6.80 -4.18
CA GLN A 148 -14.66 7.43 -3.39
C GLN A 148 -13.32 7.35 -4.16
N PHE A 149 -13.03 6.22 -4.80
CA PHE A 149 -11.74 6.03 -5.49
C PHE A 149 -11.50 7.06 -6.59
N ARG A 150 -12.51 7.30 -7.43
CA ARG A 150 -12.46 8.30 -8.50
C ARG A 150 -12.55 9.75 -8.03
N ARG A 151 -13.06 9.98 -6.80
CA ARG A 151 -13.07 11.30 -6.16
C ARG A 151 -11.66 11.67 -5.67
N ASP A 152 -10.98 10.70 -5.07
CA ASP A 152 -9.70 10.91 -4.37
C ASP A 152 -8.50 10.67 -5.30
N ASN A 153 -8.68 9.92 -6.39
CA ASN A 153 -7.70 9.70 -7.44
C ASN A 153 -8.18 10.31 -8.78
N PRO A 154 -7.83 11.58 -9.07
CA PRO A 154 -8.19 12.22 -10.34
C PRO A 154 -7.63 11.44 -11.55
N ALA A 155 -8.46 11.21 -12.57
CA ALA A 155 -8.13 10.30 -13.67
C ALA A 155 -6.80 10.60 -14.39
N GLU A 156 -6.41 11.87 -14.56
CA GLU A 156 -5.12 12.23 -15.16
C GLU A 156 -3.94 11.78 -14.28
N ARG A 157 -4.01 12.03 -12.97
CA ARG A 157 -2.97 11.61 -12.02
C ARG A 157 -2.92 10.08 -11.93
N LEU A 158 -4.07 9.42 -11.80
CA LEU A 158 -4.13 7.96 -11.75
C LEU A 158 -3.48 7.36 -12.99
N ALA A 159 -3.81 7.86 -14.19
CA ALA A 159 -3.20 7.39 -15.41
C ALA A 159 -1.68 7.66 -15.46
N ALA A 160 -1.20 8.81 -14.97
CA ALA A 160 0.23 9.10 -14.86
C ALA A 160 0.93 8.14 -13.86
N GLN A 161 0.29 7.81 -12.73
CA GLN A 161 0.80 6.85 -11.74
C GLN A 161 0.83 5.43 -12.32
N THR A 162 -0.22 4.97 -13.00
CA THR A 162 -0.23 3.68 -13.72
C THR A 162 0.96 3.59 -14.67
N ARG A 163 1.14 4.58 -15.56
CA ARG A 163 2.26 4.57 -16.51
C ARG A 163 3.63 4.73 -15.84
N ALA A 164 3.73 5.40 -14.69
CA ALA A 164 4.98 5.50 -13.94
C ALA A 164 5.35 4.15 -13.30
N TYR A 165 4.38 3.49 -12.68
CA TYR A 165 4.59 2.18 -12.06
C TYR A 165 4.88 1.09 -13.09
N GLN A 166 4.22 1.10 -14.25
CA GLN A 166 4.53 0.21 -15.38
C GLN A 166 5.99 0.34 -15.81
N ARG A 167 6.48 1.57 -15.99
CA ARG A 167 7.85 1.82 -16.43
C ARG A 167 8.91 1.42 -15.40
N LEU A 168 8.58 1.52 -14.11
CA LEU A 168 9.39 1.01 -13.00
C LEU A 168 9.36 -0.52 -12.86
N GLY A 169 8.58 -1.23 -13.69
CA GLY A 169 8.40 -2.68 -13.61
C GLY A 169 7.38 -3.16 -12.57
N TYR A 170 6.92 -2.26 -11.67
CA TYR A 170 5.98 -2.61 -10.59
C TYR A 170 4.65 -3.19 -11.08
N LEU A 171 4.20 -2.84 -12.28
CA LEU A 171 2.94 -3.29 -12.88
C LEU A 171 3.23 -3.83 -14.29
N PRO A 172 2.64 -4.98 -14.69
CA PRO A 172 2.56 -5.35 -16.10
C PRO A 172 1.90 -4.25 -16.96
N GLU A 173 2.33 -4.10 -18.22
CA GLU A 173 1.83 -3.08 -19.17
C GLU A 173 0.30 -3.04 -19.28
N GLU A 174 -0.36 -4.18 -19.17
CA GLU A 174 -1.81 -4.31 -19.36
C GLU A 174 -2.63 -4.09 -18.07
N THR A 175 -2.01 -3.55 -17.02
CA THR A 175 -2.62 -3.42 -15.69
C THR A 175 -3.48 -2.17 -15.55
N GLU A 176 -4.79 -2.35 -15.50
CA GLU A 176 -5.76 -1.30 -15.14
C GLU A 176 -5.76 -1.07 -13.61
N LEU A 177 -4.97 -0.10 -13.14
CA LEU A 177 -4.72 0.17 -11.71
C LEU A 177 -6.01 0.39 -10.89
N GLU A 178 -7.01 1.10 -11.41
CA GLU A 178 -8.31 1.24 -10.75
C GLU A 178 -8.97 -0.12 -10.49
N THR A 179 -8.98 -0.99 -11.51
CA THR A 179 -9.61 -2.31 -11.42
C THR A 179 -8.90 -3.18 -10.38
N VAL A 180 -7.56 -3.21 -10.38
CA VAL A 180 -6.80 -4.02 -9.42
C VAL A 180 -6.99 -3.53 -7.99
N VAL A 181 -6.96 -2.22 -7.75
CA VAL A 181 -7.17 -1.66 -6.39
C VAL A 181 -8.62 -1.87 -5.93
N LEU A 182 -9.62 -1.69 -6.79
CA LEU A 182 -11.02 -1.92 -6.43
C LEU A 182 -11.36 -3.40 -6.23
N ASP A 183 -10.76 -4.31 -6.99
CA ASP A 183 -10.88 -5.76 -6.77
C ASP A 183 -10.28 -6.14 -5.40
N LEU A 184 -9.08 -5.63 -5.09
CA LEU A 184 -8.35 -5.89 -3.84
C LEU A 184 -9.06 -5.35 -2.59
N LEU A 185 -9.54 -4.11 -2.64
CA LEU A 185 -10.28 -3.49 -1.54
C LEU A 185 -11.71 -4.04 -1.43
N GLY A 186 -12.37 -4.31 -2.57
CA GLY A 186 -13.72 -4.88 -2.60
C GLY A 186 -13.77 -6.28 -2.02
N SER A 187 -12.77 -7.11 -2.31
CA SER A 187 -12.73 -8.49 -1.81
C SER A 187 -12.56 -8.56 -0.29
N ALA A 188 -11.73 -7.68 0.29
CA ALA A 188 -11.17 -7.85 1.64
C ALA A 188 -11.85 -7.08 2.79
N VAL A 189 -12.79 -6.17 2.49
CA VAL A 189 -13.34 -5.21 3.48
C VAL A 189 -14.74 -5.58 4.00
N ALA A 190 -14.93 -5.54 5.32
CA ALA A 190 -16.18 -5.90 6.01
C ALA A 190 -16.90 -4.71 6.70
N GLY A 191 -16.38 -3.49 6.55
CA GLY A 191 -16.83 -2.27 7.21
C GLY A 191 -15.94 -1.11 6.80
N PHE A 192 -16.37 0.14 7.03
CA PHE A 192 -15.51 1.33 6.92
C PHE A 192 -16.11 2.51 7.69
N TYR A 193 -15.27 3.33 8.30
CA TYR A 193 -15.63 4.66 8.79
C TYR A 193 -15.68 5.67 7.62
N GLU A 194 -16.56 6.68 7.75
CA GLU A 194 -16.83 7.70 6.73
C GLU A 194 -16.53 9.11 7.29
N PRO A 195 -15.28 9.60 7.19
CA PRO A 195 -14.86 10.89 7.75
C PRO A 195 -15.64 12.09 7.21
N ASP A 196 -16.08 12.03 5.95
CA ASP A 196 -16.92 13.05 5.30
C ASP A 196 -18.31 13.22 5.95
N THR A 197 -18.78 12.24 6.74
CA THR A 197 -20.14 12.24 7.33
C THR A 197 -20.20 11.83 8.80
N ASP A 198 -19.05 11.60 9.44
CA ASP A 198 -18.87 11.06 10.79
C ASP A 198 -19.50 9.68 11.05
N ARG A 199 -19.68 8.84 10.00
CA ARG A 199 -20.48 7.60 10.07
C ARG A 199 -19.69 6.31 10.10
N LEU A 200 -20.28 5.31 10.73
CA LEU A 200 -19.86 3.92 10.63
C LEU A 200 -20.72 3.18 9.59
N ALA A 201 -20.10 2.69 8.52
CA ALA A 201 -20.72 1.78 7.57
C ALA A 201 -20.38 0.33 7.91
N ILE A 202 -21.40 -0.47 8.22
CA ILE A 202 -21.26 -1.91 8.50
C ILE A 202 -21.68 -2.68 7.24
N VAL A 203 -20.79 -3.47 6.65
CA VAL A 203 -21.10 -4.29 5.47
C VAL A 203 -21.62 -5.64 5.94
N GLN A 204 -22.90 -5.93 5.67
CA GLN A 204 -23.51 -7.18 6.10
C GLN A 204 -23.37 -8.25 5.01
N ARG A 205 -22.31 -9.08 5.09
CA ARG A 205 -22.10 -10.23 4.20
C ARG A 205 -22.92 -11.44 4.69
N GLY A 206 -24.15 -11.56 4.18
CA GLY A 206 -25.06 -12.66 4.50
C GLY A 206 -25.81 -12.50 5.83
N ASP A 207 -26.33 -13.60 6.38
CA ASP A 207 -27.35 -13.57 7.43
C ASP A 207 -26.84 -13.34 8.87
N ARG A 208 -25.52 -13.32 9.11
CA ARG A 208 -24.94 -13.29 10.47
C ARG A 208 -23.88 -12.19 10.62
N PHE A 209 -23.93 -11.47 11.75
CA PHE A 209 -22.85 -10.62 12.25
C PHE A 209 -21.89 -11.49 13.08
N GLY A 210 -20.81 -11.96 12.47
CA GLY A 210 -19.86 -12.92 13.04
C GLY A 210 -18.59 -12.29 13.61
N PRO A 211 -17.60 -13.13 13.98
CA PRO A 211 -16.35 -12.67 14.60
C PRO A 211 -15.55 -11.69 13.75
N LEU A 212 -15.58 -11.86 12.42
CA LEU A 212 -14.96 -10.96 11.45
C LEU A 212 -15.62 -9.58 11.52
N GLU A 213 -16.94 -9.49 11.34
CA GLU A 213 -17.68 -8.23 11.35
C GLU A 213 -17.61 -7.50 12.70
N GLN A 214 -17.60 -8.26 13.81
CA GLN A 214 -17.41 -7.70 15.15
C GLN A 214 -16.00 -7.10 15.33
N THR A 215 -14.98 -7.80 14.82
CA THR A 215 -13.59 -7.31 14.80
C THR A 215 -13.46 -6.06 13.93
N THR A 216 -14.15 -6.00 12.78
CA THR A 216 -14.20 -4.78 11.96
C THR A 216 -14.77 -3.62 12.75
N VAL A 217 -15.94 -3.78 13.36
CA VAL A 217 -16.58 -2.70 14.15
C VAL A 217 -15.68 -2.20 15.28
N ALA A 218 -14.82 -3.05 15.86
CA ALA A 218 -13.83 -2.61 16.85
C ALA A 218 -12.73 -1.70 16.25
N HIS A 219 -12.22 -2.03 15.07
CA HIS A 219 -11.25 -1.19 14.32
C HIS A 219 -11.89 0.13 13.88
N GLU A 220 -13.02 0.06 13.19
CA GLU A 220 -13.70 1.23 12.61
C GLU A 220 -14.21 2.23 13.66
N PHE A 221 -14.70 1.72 14.80
CA PHE A 221 -15.09 2.61 15.89
C PHE A 221 -13.86 3.26 16.54
N THR A 222 -12.67 2.66 16.43
CA THR A 222 -11.42 3.33 16.81
C THR A 222 -11.12 4.51 15.90
N HIS A 223 -11.29 4.40 14.57
CA HIS A 223 -11.21 5.56 13.67
C HIS A 223 -12.21 6.67 14.03
N ALA A 224 -13.45 6.29 14.38
CA ALA A 224 -14.44 7.26 14.82
C ALA A 224 -14.07 7.96 16.15
N LEU A 225 -13.32 7.29 17.03
CA LEU A 225 -12.72 7.94 18.21
C LEU A 225 -11.52 8.80 17.84
N GLN A 226 -10.66 8.36 16.92
CA GLN A 226 -9.50 9.13 16.47
C GLN A 226 -9.92 10.46 15.83
N ASP A 227 -10.88 10.46 14.89
CA ASP A 227 -11.43 11.67 14.26
C ASP A 227 -12.05 12.64 15.27
N GLN A 228 -12.73 12.12 16.29
CA GLN A 228 -13.29 12.96 17.35
C GLN A 228 -12.22 13.55 18.28
N HIS A 229 -11.05 12.92 18.41
CA HIS A 229 -10.02 13.33 19.36
C HIS A 229 -8.86 14.13 18.78
N PHE A 230 -8.44 13.81 17.56
CA PHE A 230 -7.25 14.33 16.87
C PHE A 230 -7.64 15.07 15.59
N ASP A 231 -6.83 16.03 15.18
CA ASP A 231 -7.02 16.76 13.91
C ASP A 231 -6.43 15.94 12.75
N LEU A 232 -7.14 14.90 12.32
CA LEU A 232 -6.64 13.98 11.29
C LEU A 232 -6.51 14.63 9.90
N ASP A 233 -7.27 15.71 9.64
CA ASP A 233 -7.10 16.54 8.44
C ASP A 233 -5.70 17.21 8.42
N SER A 234 -5.13 17.54 9.59
CA SER A 234 -3.76 18.10 9.71
C SER A 234 -2.63 17.11 9.40
N LEU A 235 -2.94 15.81 9.21
CA LEU A 235 -1.99 14.80 8.79
C LEU A 235 -1.71 14.82 7.28
N GLU A 236 -2.45 15.58 6.47
CA GLU A 236 -2.21 15.76 5.03
C GLU A 236 -2.03 14.42 4.28
N LEU A 237 -2.85 13.42 4.62
CA LEU A 237 -2.77 12.06 4.05
C LEU A 237 -3.11 12.03 2.55
N ASP A 238 -3.72 13.09 2.03
CA ASP A 238 -4.05 13.31 0.61
C ASP A 238 -3.05 14.21 -0.12
N ASP A 239 -1.88 14.55 0.46
CA ASP A 239 -0.81 15.25 -0.25
C ASP A 239 -0.20 14.33 -1.33
N ILE A 240 -0.74 14.48 -2.53
CA ILE A 240 -0.36 13.77 -3.74
C ILE A 240 1.10 14.02 -4.20
N THR A 241 1.88 14.87 -3.53
CA THR A 241 3.30 15.06 -3.86
C THR A 241 4.25 14.41 -2.86
N GLU A 242 3.71 13.79 -1.80
CA GLU A 242 4.43 13.42 -0.59
C GLU A 242 3.97 12.04 -0.07
N GLY A 243 3.85 11.06 -0.97
CA GLY A 243 3.25 9.74 -0.73
C GLY A 243 3.92 8.92 0.39
N ASP A 244 5.25 8.90 0.46
CA ASP A 244 6.01 8.32 1.58
C ASP A 244 5.59 8.91 2.94
N ARG A 245 5.51 10.23 3.04
CA ARG A 245 5.07 10.92 4.26
C ARG A 245 3.62 10.60 4.58
N GLY A 246 2.74 10.63 3.58
CA GLY A 246 1.33 10.26 3.73
C GLY A 246 1.18 8.82 4.25
N LEU A 247 1.96 7.89 3.72
CA LEU A 247 1.93 6.48 4.09
C LEU A 247 2.54 6.21 5.49
N GLY A 248 3.62 6.90 5.84
CA GLY A 248 4.20 6.89 7.19
C GLY A 248 3.23 7.46 8.25
N ARG A 249 2.54 8.56 7.94
CA ARG A 249 1.50 9.14 8.82
C ARG A 249 0.29 8.22 8.94
N LEU A 250 -0.16 7.60 7.85
CA LEU A 250 -1.27 6.62 7.84
C LEU A 250 -0.95 5.41 8.74
N ALA A 251 0.31 4.97 8.82
CA ALA A 251 0.71 3.88 9.69
C ALA A 251 0.54 4.17 11.20
N LEU A 252 0.51 5.44 11.62
CA LEU A 252 0.12 5.78 13.00
C LEU A 252 -1.39 5.56 13.21
N VAL A 253 -2.20 6.02 12.25
CA VAL A 253 -3.68 5.93 12.31
C VAL A 253 -4.13 4.47 12.34
N GLU A 254 -3.67 3.69 11.37
CA GLU A 254 -4.00 2.27 11.23
C GLU A 254 -3.33 1.40 12.29
N GLY A 255 -2.10 1.71 12.70
CA GLY A 255 -1.39 0.98 13.76
C GLY A 255 -2.11 1.05 15.12
N ASP A 256 -2.69 2.21 15.44
CA ASP A 256 -3.50 2.42 16.65
C ASP A 256 -4.82 1.65 16.58
N ALA A 257 -5.56 1.76 15.47
CA ALA A 257 -6.81 1.02 15.28
C ALA A 257 -6.60 -0.51 15.24
N THR A 258 -5.53 -0.97 14.59
CA THR A 258 -5.12 -2.39 14.54
C THR A 258 -4.74 -2.91 15.94
N LEU A 259 -4.10 -2.09 16.77
CA LEU A 259 -3.74 -2.48 18.14
C LEU A 259 -4.99 -2.68 19.00
N VAL A 260 -5.95 -1.75 18.93
CA VAL A 260 -7.24 -1.87 19.64
C VAL A 260 -8.03 -3.07 19.13
N MET A 261 -8.09 -3.26 17.80
CA MET A 261 -8.71 -4.42 17.15
C MET A 261 -8.13 -5.73 17.69
N ASN A 262 -6.80 -5.87 17.72
CA ASN A 262 -6.13 -7.08 18.19
C ASN A 262 -6.39 -7.38 19.68
N GLU A 263 -6.39 -6.36 20.54
CA GLU A 263 -6.77 -6.52 21.96
C GLU A 263 -8.25 -6.85 22.12
N TRP A 264 -9.12 -6.26 21.30
CA TRP A 264 -10.54 -6.56 21.30
C TRP A 264 -10.79 -8.02 20.91
N SER A 265 -10.22 -8.50 19.81
CA SER A 265 -10.36 -9.88 19.35
C SER A 265 -9.78 -10.87 20.37
N GLY A 266 -8.58 -10.60 20.89
CA GLY A 266 -7.93 -11.47 21.89
C GLY A 266 -8.63 -11.50 23.25
N GLY A 267 -9.33 -10.43 23.63
CA GLY A 267 -10.07 -10.32 24.89
C GLY A 267 -11.52 -10.78 24.85
N ASN A 268 -12.17 -10.73 23.67
CA ASN A 268 -13.62 -10.93 23.55
C ASN A 268 -14.05 -12.12 22.68
N LEU A 269 -13.21 -12.61 21.76
CA LEU A 269 -13.52 -13.78 20.94
C LEU A 269 -13.06 -15.09 21.60
N THR A 270 -13.87 -16.13 21.48
CA THR A 270 -13.48 -17.49 21.88
C THR A 270 -12.48 -18.09 20.88
N ARG A 271 -11.77 -19.15 21.28
CA ARG A 271 -10.87 -19.90 20.38
C ARG A 271 -11.57 -20.45 19.14
N GLU A 272 -12.86 -20.74 19.23
CA GLU A 272 -13.65 -21.24 18.09
C GLU A 272 -14.01 -20.12 17.12
N GLU A 273 -14.32 -18.93 17.64
CA GLU A 273 -14.57 -17.72 16.83
C GLU A 273 -13.29 -17.20 16.17
N LEU A 274 -12.14 -17.25 16.86
CA LEU A 274 -10.83 -16.98 16.27
C LEU A 274 -10.47 -18.00 15.16
N ARG A 275 -10.82 -19.28 15.36
CA ARG A 275 -10.62 -20.34 14.35
C ARG A 275 -11.55 -20.16 13.14
N GLU A 276 -12.79 -19.75 13.37
CA GLU A 276 -13.75 -19.41 12.33
C GLU A 276 -13.23 -18.23 11.50
N MET A 277 -12.80 -17.15 12.16
CA MET A 277 -12.24 -15.96 11.52
C MET A 277 -10.99 -16.28 10.69
N LEU A 278 -10.07 -17.14 11.19
CA LEU A 278 -8.91 -17.61 10.43
C LEU A 278 -9.30 -18.41 9.17
N ILE A 279 -10.40 -19.14 9.20
CA ILE A 279 -10.91 -19.87 8.02
C ILE A 279 -11.54 -18.90 7.02
N GLN A 280 -12.29 -17.90 7.50
CA GLN A 280 -12.82 -16.83 6.65
C GLN A 280 -11.70 -16.00 6.00
N SER A 281 -10.59 -15.76 6.70
CA SER A 281 -9.39 -15.13 6.13
C SER A 281 -8.52 -16.06 5.28
N SER A 282 -8.92 -17.32 5.11
CA SER A 282 -8.24 -18.32 4.27
C SER A 282 -9.08 -18.70 3.03
N ASP A 283 -9.97 -17.81 2.60
CA ASP A 283 -10.82 -17.99 1.41
C ASP A 283 -9.96 -18.09 0.13
N PRO A 284 -10.08 -19.19 -0.66
CA PRO A 284 -9.36 -19.36 -1.92
C PRO A 284 -9.55 -18.21 -2.92
N GLU A 285 -10.72 -17.59 -2.99
CA GLU A 285 -10.96 -16.47 -3.92
C GLU A 285 -10.11 -15.25 -3.54
N GLN A 286 -9.88 -15.02 -2.23
CA GLN A 286 -9.00 -13.96 -1.73
C GLN A 286 -7.53 -14.25 -2.01
N PHE A 287 -7.11 -15.52 -1.89
CA PHE A 287 -5.74 -15.92 -2.26
C PHE A 287 -5.47 -15.74 -3.76
N GLU A 288 -6.43 -16.04 -4.64
CA GLU A 288 -6.34 -15.75 -6.07
C GLU A 288 -6.25 -14.23 -6.33
N VAL A 289 -7.03 -13.41 -5.63
CA VAL A 289 -6.93 -11.93 -5.71
C VAL A 289 -5.55 -11.44 -5.28
N LEU A 290 -5.00 -11.94 -4.18
CA LEU A 290 -3.68 -11.55 -3.69
C LEU A 290 -2.56 -12.04 -4.63
N ALA A 291 -2.65 -13.27 -5.15
CA ALA A 291 -1.64 -13.84 -6.03
C ALA A 291 -1.52 -13.10 -7.38
N ARG A 292 -2.61 -12.51 -7.88
CA ARG A 292 -2.62 -11.64 -9.08
C ARG A 292 -2.39 -10.16 -8.78
N THR A 293 -2.30 -9.75 -7.50
CA THR A 293 -2.08 -8.35 -7.11
C THR A 293 -0.58 -8.05 -7.12
N PRO A 294 -0.13 -7.00 -7.84
CA PRO A 294 1.26 -6.59 -7.86
C PRO A 294 1.84 -6.29 -6.45
N PRO A 295 3.07 -6.72 -6.13
CA PRO A 295 3.63 -6.61 -4.78
C PRO A 295 3.63 -5.21 -4.17
N ILE A 296 3.77 -4.17 -5.00
CA ILE A 296 3.72 -2.76 -4.56
C ILE A 296 2.38 -2.42 -3.91
N LEU A 297 1.26 -2.89 -4.48
CA LEU A 297 -0.08 -2.60 -3.98
C LEU A 297 -0.33 -3.39 -2.69
N VAL A 298 0.09 -4.66 -2.63
CA VAL A 298 0.03 -5.47 -1.40
C VAL A 298 0.84 -4.83 -0.28
N ARG A 299 2.05 -4.33 -0.56
CA ARG A 299 2.92 -3.72 0.46
C ARG A 299 2.39 -2.37 0.93
N GLN A 300 2.01 -1.46 0.02
CA GLN A 300 1.42 -0.16 0.36
C GLN A 300 0.14 -0.32 1.19
N LEU A 301 -0.66 -1.35 0.89
CA LEU A 301 -1.89 -1.64 1.62
C LEU A 301 -1.65 -2.28 3.00
N THR A 302 -0.68 -3.18 3.13
CA THR A 302 -0.41 -3.87 4.42
C THR A 302 0.46 -3.09 5.39
N PHE A 303 1.30 -2.18 4.88
CA PHE A 303 2.27 -1.43 5.68
C PHE A 303 1.66 -0.63 6.84
N PRO A 304 0.59 0.16 6.64
CA PRO A 304 0.01 0.94 7.72
C PRO A 304 -0.48 0.11 8.91
N TYR A 305 -0.94 -1.10 8.62
CA TYR A 305 -1.50 -2.00 9.62
C TYR A 305 -0.42 -2.87 10.29
N LEU A 306 0.53 -3.43 9.54
CA LEU A 306 1.53 -4.37 10.07
C LEU A 306 2.71 -3.65 10.73
N ASP A 307 3.38 -2.76 9.99
CA ASP A 307 4.53 -2.00 10.48
C ASP A 307 4.06 -0.89 11.42
N GLY A 308 2.90 -0.28 11.12
CA GLY A 308 2.24 0.66 12.02
C GLY A 308 1.85 0.05 13.37
N LEU A 309 1.31 -1.18 13.40
CA LEU A 309 1.06 -1.90 14.65
C LEU A 309 2.34 -2.09 15.47
N ASN A 310 3.47 -2.44 14.84
CA ASN A 310 4.75 -2.56 15.52
C ASN A 310 5.19 -1.22 16.13
N LEU A 311 5.15 -0.13 15.35
CA LEU A 311 5.47 1.21 15.85
C LEU A 311 4.57 1.63 17.02
N VAL A 312 3.24 1.53 16.87
CA VAL A 312 2.30 1.98 17.90
C VAL A 312 2.35 1.12 19.16
N SER A 313 2.60 -0.19 19.02
CA SER A 313 2.88 -1.07 20.16
C SER A 313 4.10 -0.57 20.95
N GLN A 314 5.20 -0.24 20.29
CA GLN A 314 6.39 0.31 20.96
C GLN A 314 6.17 1.71 21.57
N ILE A 315 5.34 2.56 20.95
CA ILE A 315 4.94 3.85 21.54
C ILE A 315 4.17 3.62 22.85
N ARG A 316 3.19 2.71 22.83
CA ARG A 316 2.35 2.37 23.99
C ARG A 316 3.12 1.67 25.10
N GLU A 317 4.06 0.78 24.79
CA GLU A 317 4.96 0.16 25.77
C GLU A 317 5.79 1.21 26.55
N ARG A 318 6.17 2.32 25.89
CA ARG A 318 7.01 3.37 26.48
C ARG A 318 6.24 4.38 27.34
N GLY A 319 4.93 4.57 27.13
CA GLY A 319 4.18 5.61 27.84
C GLY A 319 2.65 5.46 27.90
N GLY A 320 2.12 4.28 27.59
CA GLY A 320 0.67 4.01 27.54
C GLY A 320 -0.05 4.76 26.42
N TRP A 321 -1.38 4.81 26.50
CA TRP A 321 -2.21 5.50 25.50
C TRP A 321 -1.90 7.00 25.41
N ALA A 322 -1.53 7.66 26.51
CA ALA A 322 -1.13 9.06 26.49
C ALA A 322 0.12 9.34 25.62
N ALA A 323 0.97 8.33 25.35
CA ALA A 323 2.06 8.45 24.38
C ALA A 323 1.59 8.25 22.94
N VAL A 324 0.59 7.38 22.71
CA VAL A 324 -0.05 7.19 21.40
C VAL A 324 -0.86 8.44 21.01
N ASP A 325 -1.65 8.98 21.94
CA ASP A 325 -2.40 10.23 21.75
C ASP A 325 -1.47 11.39 21.35
N LYS A 326 -0.31 11.49 22.02
CA LYS A 326 0.70 12.49 21.71
C LYS A 326 1.41 12.23 20.37
N ALA A 327 1.46 10.99 19.87
CA ALA A 327 2.05 10.72 18.57
C ALA A 327 1.28 11.40 17.43
N PHE A 328 -0.02 11.68 17.60
CA PHE A 328 -0.79 12.48 16.61
C PHE A 328 -0.33 13.95 16.53
N ASP A 329 0.31 14.51 17.58
CA ASP A 329 0.95 15.84 17.52
C ASP A 329 2.31 15.81 16.78
N SER A 330 2.87 14.63 16.52
CA SER A 330 4.20 14.43 15.92
C SER A 330 4.26 13.06 15.23
N PRO A 331 3.49 12.87 14.13
CA PRO A 331 3.35 11.59 13.46
C PRO A 331 4.65 11.24 12.70
N PRO A 332 4.81 9.98 12.24
CA PRO A 332 5.96 9.60 11.42
C PRO A 332 6.10 10.47 10.18
N ALA A 333 7.31 10.89 9.88
CA ALA A 333 7.62 11.78 8.77
C ALA A 333 7.89 11.04 7.45
N SER A 334 8.09 9.72 7.50
CA SER A 334 8.43 8.85 6.37
C SER A 334 8.02 7.40 6.66
N THR A 335 8.05 6.54 5.64
CA THR A 335 7.90 5.09 5.84
C THR A 335 9.08 4.50 6.62
N GLU A 336 10.29 5.02 6.41
CA GLU A 336 11.51 4.64 7.15
C GLU A 336 11.32 4.75 8.67
N GLN A 337 10.74 5.85 9.16
CA GLN A 337 10.49 6.03 10.60
C GLN A 337 9.57 4.95 11.22
N VAL A 338 8.76 4.27 10.41
CA VAL A 338 7.90 3.16 10.84
C VAL A 338 8.63 1.81 10.73
N LEU A 339 9.42 1.63 9.66
CA LEU A 339 10.28 0.46 9.46
C LEU A 339 11.36 0.36 10.55
N HIS A 340 11.91 1.50 10.97
CA HIS A 340 12.98 1.67 11.96
C HIS A 340 12.53 2.60 13.11
N PRO A 341 11.68 2.13 14.05
CA PRO A 341 11.06 2.98 15.08
C PRO A 341 12.04 3.81 15.92
N GLU A 342 13.29 3.41 16.09
CA GLU A 342 14.31 4.23 16.75
C GLU A 342 14.61 5.55 16.02
N LYS A 343 14.44 5.62 14.69
CA LYS A 343 14.51 6.88 13.93
C LYS A 343 13.31 7.78 14.25
N TYR A 344 12.09 7.22 14.34
CA TYR A 344 10.91 7.93 14.86
C TYR A 344 11.15 8.49 16.27
N PHE A 345 11.67 7.68 17.19
CA PHE A 345 11.92 8.12 18.58
C PHE A 345 13.06 9.13 18.72
N LYS A 346 13.98 9.22 17.75
CA LYS A 346 14.96 10.31 17.63
C LYS A 346 14.40 11.56 16.94
N GLN A 347 13.25 11.45 16.27
CA GLN A 347 12.67 12.46 15.37
C GLN A 347 13.62 12.82 14.21
N GLU A 348 14.18 11.78 13.60
CA GLU A 348 15.10 11.88 12.48
C GLU A 348 14.34 12.28 11.20
N ALA A 349 14.34 13.55 10.85
CA ALA A 349 13.54 14.06 9.73
C ALA A 349 14.15 13.69 8.36
N PRO A 350 13.33 13.31 7.37
CA PRO A 350 13.81 13.08 6.01
C PRO A 350 14.58 14.27 5.43
N VAL A 351 15.64 13.95 4.70
CA VAL A 351 16.44 14.89 3.92
C VAL A 351 15.62 15.36 2.72
N VAL A 352 15.47 16.68 2.57
CA VAL A 352 14.83 17.25 1.38
C VAL A 352 15.70 16.92 0.15
N VAL A 353 15.07 16.31 -0.85
CA VAL A 353 15.66 16.02 -2.15
C VAL A 353 14.83 16.71 -3.22
N GLU A 354 15.51 17.17 -4.26
CA GLU A 354 14.91 17.81 -5.43
C GLU A 354 15.45 17.11 -6.69
N VAL A 355 14.64 17.04 -7.74
CA VAL A 355 15.15 16.61 -9.05
C VAL A 355 16.01 17.73 -9.68
N PRO A 356 16.99 17.39 -10.54
CA PRO A 356 17.85 18.37 -11.21
C PRO A 356 17.07 19.53 -11.86
N ALA A 357 17.20 20.74 -11.29
CA ALA A 357 16.43 21.92 -11.70
C ALA A 357 16.64 22.37 -13.17
N SER A 358 17.64 21.81 -13.87
CA SER A 358 17.85 22.01 -15.31
C SER A 358 17.05 21.05 -16.21
N LEU A 359 16.28 20.10 -15.66
CA LEU A 359 15.52 19.12 -16.45
C LEU A 359 14.59 19.76 -17.50
N PRO A 360 13.76 20.77 -17.19
CA PRO A 360 12.89 21.40 -18.19
C PRO A 360 13.66 22.05 -19.34
N ASP A 361 14.78 22.72 -19.04
CA ASP A 361 15.65 23.36 -20.04
C ASP A 361 16.36 22.35 -20.95
N VAL A 362 16.72 21.19 -20.40
CA VAL A 362 17.50 20.14 -21.08
C VAL A 362 16.61 19.20 -21.89
N LEU A 363 15.39 18.90 -21.42
CA LEU A 363 14.38 18.16 -22.18
C LEU A 363 13.76 19.01 -23.29
N GLY A 364 13.51 20.29 -23.04
CA GLY A 364 13.13 21.27 -24.06
C GLY A 364 11.62 21.40 -24.31
N GLU A 365 11.27 22.02 -25.44
CA GLU A 365 9.87 22.34 -25.80
C GLU A 365 9.03 21.07 -26.02
N GLY A 366 7.81 21.07 -25.48
CA GLY A 366 6.86 19.95 -25.59
C GLY A 366 6.90 18.97 -24.41
N TRP A 367 7.88 19.09 -23.50
CA TRP A 367 7.93 18.29 -22.28
C TRP A 367 7.12 18.90 -21.13
N ARG A 368 6.55 18.03 -20.29
CA ARG A 368 5.74 18.38 -19.12
C ARG A 368 5.96 17.37 -18.00
N GLU A 369 6.06 17.84 -16.76
CA GLU A 369 5.97 16.98 -15.57
C GLU A 369 4.54 16.45 -15.42
N SER A 370 4.38 15.12 -15.48
CA SER A 370 3.08 14.46 -15.36
C SER A 370 2.82 13.90 -13.97
N LEU A 371 3.89 13.63 -13.21
CA LEU A 371 3.84 13.11 -11.85
C LEU A 371 5.07 13.59 -11.07
N THR A 372 4.87 14.01 -9.82
CA THR A 372 5.95 14.18 -8.84
C THR A 372 5.48 13.62 -7.51
N ASP A 373 6.39 13.00 -6.77
CA ASP A 373 6.09 12.30 -5.51
C ASP A 373 7.35 12.10 -4.65
N THR A 374 7.16 11.66 -3.41
CA THR A 374 8.20 11.00 -2.60
C THR A 374 7.81 9.54 -2.44
N LEU A 375 8.70 8.60 -2.76
CA LEU A 375 8.35 7.18 -2.80
C LEU A 375 8.83 6.42 -1.55
N GLY A 376 9.94 6.81 -0.94
CA GLY A 376 10.33 6.28 0.37
C GLY A 376 11.08 4.95 0.35
N GLU A 377 11.69 4.62 1.49
CA GLU A 377 12.36 3.33 1.72
C GLU A 377 11.44 2.16 1.35
N LEU A 378 10.16 2.20 1.76
CA LEU A 378 9.21 1.12 1.53
C LEU A 378 9.06 0.76 0.05
N ASN A 379 8.91 1.77 -0.81
CA ASN A 379 8.69 1.53 -2.23
C ASN A 379 10.00 1.16 -2.92
N LEU A 380 11.13 1.81 -2.56
CA LEU A 380 12.48 1.39 -3.01
C LEU A 380 12.76 -0.08 -2.72
N ASN A 381 12.44 -0.54 -1.50
CA ASN A 381 12.57 -1.93 -1.08
C ASN A 381 11.78 -2.87 -1.99
N VAL A 382 10.52 -2.57 -2.28
CA VAL A 382 9.68 -3.40 -3.16
C VAL A 382 10.19 -3.38 -4.60
N TRP A 383 10.63 -2.22 -5.09
CA TRP A 383 11.15 -2.06 -6.46
C TRP A 383 12.35 -2.96 -6.70
N MET A 384 13.31 -2.95 -5.77
CA MET A 384 14.51 -3.78 -5.84
C MET A 384 14.22 -5.27 -5.60
N ALA A 385 13.20 -5.60 -4.81
CA ALA A 385 12.86 -6.99 -4.44
C ALA A 385 12.39 -7.86 -5.60
N GLN A 386 12.01 -7.25 -6.72
CA GLN A 386 11.63 -7.93 -7.96
C GLN A 386 12.80 -8.80 -8.49
N GLU A 387 14.01 -8.24 -8.53
CA GLU A 387 15.21 -8.91 -9.07
C GLU A 387 16.23 -9.32 -8.00
N ASN A 388 16.37 -8.54 -6.93
CA ASN A 388 17.35 -8.81 -5.87
C ASN A 388 16.79 -9.75 -4.76
N GLY A 389 15.47 -9.94 -4.72
CA GLY A 389 14.77 -10.67 -3.68
C GLY A 389 14.66 -9.92 -2.33
N PRO A 390 13.84 -10.39 -1.38
CA PRO A 390 13.40 -9.58 -0.24
C PRO A 390 14.48 -9.21 0.79
N SER A 391 15.52 -10.03 0.97
CA SER A 391 16.60 -9.76 1.94
C SER A 391 17.55 -8.69 1.41
N ALA A 392 18.20 -8.95 0.28
CA ALA A 392 19.18 -8.03 -0.30
C ALA A 392 18.57 -6.66 -0.64
N SER A 393 17.26 -6.59 -0.92
CA SER A 393 16.56 -5.33 -1.16
C SER A 393 16.22 -4.56 0.11
N ARG A 394 16.17 -5.22 1.27
CA ARG A 394 16.05 -4.57 2.58
C ARG A 394 17.40 -4.00 2.97
N ASP A 395 18.44 -4.82 2.87
CA ASP A 395 19.82 -4.42 3.15
C ASP A 395 20.20 -3.19 2.28
N ALA A 396 19.87 -3.24 0.97
CA ALA A 396 20.11 -2.13 0.04
C ALA A 396 19.11 -0.95 0.08
N SER A 397 18.05 -1.03 0.91
CA SER A 397 17.14 0.11 1.18
C SER A 397 17.35 0.75 2.54
N GLU A 398 18.01 0.05 3.48
CA GLU A 398 18.35 0.56 4.80
C GLU A 398 19.27 1.79 4.69
N GLY A 399 19.08 2.78 5.56
CA GLY A 399 19.79 4.05 5.50
C GLY A 399 19.32 5.00 4.39
N TRP A 400 18.15 4.78 3.78
CA TRP A 400 17.48 5.78 2.95
C TRP A 400 17.21 7.05 3.76
N GLY A 401 17.76 8.19 3.33
CA GLY A 401 17.57 9.46 4.03
C GLY A 401 16.46 10.34 3.48
N GLY A 402 15.99 10.11 2.25
CA GLY A 402 15.01 10.97 1.57
C GLY A 402 15.00 10.78 0.06
N ASP A 403 13.92 11.14 -0.64
CA ASP A 403 13.88 11.10 -2.10
C ASP A 403 13.00 12.18 -2.75
N ARG A 404 13.12 12.28 -4.08
CA ARG A 404 12.15 12.94 -4.96
C ARG A 404 12.06 12.14 -6.25
N PHE A 405 10.84 11.72 -6.57
CA PHE A 405 10.48 11.08 -7.82
C PHE A 405 9.78 12.10 -8.74
N ALA A 406 10.16 12.11 -10.02
CA ALA A 406 9.43 12.85 -11.04
C ALA A 406 9.35 12.05 -12.36
N MET A 407 8.20 12.15 -13.02
CA MET A 407 7.95 11.60 -14.34
C MET A 407 7.59 12.74 -15.30
N TYR A 408 8.20 12.72 -16.49
CA TYR A 408 7.96 13.68 -17.57
C TYR A 408 7.44 12.97 -18.82
N GLU A 409 6.52 13.64 -19.51
CA GLU A 409 5.97 13.24 -20.81
C GLU A 409 6.37 14.26 -21.86
N GLY A 410 6.76 13.78 -23.05
CA GLY A 410 7.30 14.58 -24.14
C GLY A 410 6.62 14.31 -25.49
N PRO A 411 7.18 14.88 -26.58
CA PRO A 411 6.71 14.65 -27.94
C PRO A 411 6.83 13.18 -28.37
N ASP A 412 6.02 12.76 -29.34
CA ASP A 412 6.10 11.45 -30.00
C ASP A 412 6.10 10.26 -28.99
N ASP A 413 5.27 10.37 -27.95
CA ASP A 413 5.12 9.42 -26.83
C ASP A 413 6.40 9.19 -25.99
N ALA A 414 7.40 10.06 -26.13
CA ALA A 414 8.61 10.04 -25.31
C ALA A 414 8.32 10.29 -23.83
N TRP A 415 9.11 9.67 -22.96
CA TRP A 415 8.98 9.79 -21.51
C TRP A 415 10.33 9.74 -20.80
N ALA A 416 10.35 10.28 -19.59
CA ALA A 416 11.50 10.25 -18.70
C ALA A 416 11.05 10.07 -17.24
N ILE A 417 11.85 9.35 -16.46
CA ILE A 417 11.75 9.24 -15.01
C ILE A 417 13.08 9.66 -14.40
N VAL A 418 13.01 10.47 -13.34
CA VAL A 418 14.15 10.82 -12.50
C VAL A 418 13.77 10.59 -11.05
N TRP A 419 14.50 9.69 -10.39
CA TRP A 419 14.35 9.40 -8.97
C TRP A 419 15.65 9.74 -8.25
N SER A 420 15.69 10.88 -7.58
CA SER A 420 16.85 11.35 -6.83
C SER A 420 16.72 10.90 -5.38
N THR A 421 17.76 10.30 -4.80
CA THR A 421 17.75 9.75 -3.43
C THR A 421 18.92 10.28 -2.59
N ALA A 422 18.70 10.38 -1.29
CA ALA A 422 19.67 10.68 -0.25
C ALA A 422 19.79 9.48 0.70
N TRP A 423 20.95 9.35 1.34
CA TRP A 423 21.31 8.21 2.18
C TRP A 423 22.07 8.67 3.44
N ASP A 424 22.05 7.86 4.50
CA ASP A 424 22.80 8.11 5.74
C ASP A 424 24.32 8.15 5.51
N SER A 425 24.80 7.37 4.54
CA SER A 425 26.21 7.35 4.14
C SER A 425 26.42 7.05 2.66
N ALA A 426 27.67 7.26 2.22
CA ALA A 426 28.12 6.90 0.88
C ALA A 426 28.26 5.39 0.64
N ALA A 427 28.24 4.57 1.71
CA ALA A 427 28.20 3.12 1.57
C ALA A 427 26.80 2.68 1.14
N ASP A 428 25.78 3.13 1.86
CA ASP A 428 24.36 2.81 1.62
C ASP A 428 23.92 3.30 0.23
N ALA A 429 24.31 4.53 -0.16
CA ALA A 429 24.09 5.04 -1.52
C ALA A 429 24.75 4.18 -2.62
N SER A 430 25.89 3.53 -2.32
CA SER A 430 26.58 2.63 -3.26
C SER A 430 25.96 1.23 -3.30
N GLU A 431 25.45 0.75 -2.16
CA GLU A 431 24.75 -0.53 -2.05
C GLU A 431 23.39 -0.48 -2.76
N PHE A 432 22.61 0.57 -2.50
CA PHE A 432 21.42 0.90 -3.26
C PHE A 432 21.69 0.93 -4.76
N ALA A 433 22.71 1.67 -5.20
CA ALA A 433 23.00 1.80 -6.63
C ALA A 433 23.32 0.45 -7.28
N ALA A 434 24.10 -0.40 -6.59
CA ALA A 434 24.44 -1.74 -7.08
C ALA A 434 23.24 -2.72 -7.10
N ALA A 435 22.20 -2.49 -6.30
CA ALA A 435 20.95 -3.25 -6.34
C ALA A 435 19.97 -2.70 -7.40
N ALA A 436 19.87 -1.37 -7.51
CA ALA A 436 19.07 -0.66 -8.50
C ALA A 436 19.53 -0.94 -9.95
N GLU A 437 20.83 -1.07 -10.20
CA GLU A 437 21.40 -1.46 -11.50
C GLU A 437 20.97 -2.86 -11.98
N ARG A 438 20.39 -3.70 -11.10
CA ARG A 438 19.89 -5.04 -11.46
C ARG A 438 18.40 -5.08 -11.78
N VAL A 439 17.64 -4.04 -11.46
CA VAL A 439 16.19 -4.05 -11.63
C VAL A 439 15.86 -3.87 -13.11
N GLU A 440 15.24 -4.88 -13.72
CA GLU A 440 14.71 -4.74 -15.07
C GLU A 440 13.52 -3.75 -15.07
N THR A 441 13.60 -2.75 -15.95
CA THR A 441 12.56 -1.74 -16.18
C THR A 441 11.94 -1.95 -17.57
N ASP A 442 10.90 -1.17 -17.90
CA ASP A 442 10.12 -1.21 -19.15
C ASP A 442 10.83 -1.83 -20.39
N PRO A 443 10.30 -2.90 -21.02
CA PRO A 443 10.85 -3.53 -22.24
C PRO A 443 10.92 -2.61 -23.48
N GLY A 444 11.85 -1.66 -23.45
CA GLY A 444 12.00 -0.62 -24.47
C GLY A 444 12.55 0.72 -23.94
N GLY A 445 12.66 0.87 -22.61
CA GLY A 445 13.34 2.00 -21.98
C GLY A 445 14.81 1.72 -21.69
N ASP A 446 15.64 2.75 -21.75
CA ASP A 446 17.05 2.72 -21.34
C ASP A 446 17.19 3.27 -19.90
N GLY A 447 17.99 2.61 -19.07
CA GLY A 447 18.19 2.94 -17.66
C GLY A 447 19.65 3.25 -17.28
N LEU A 448 19.85 4.16 -16.32
CA LEU A 448 21.15 4.48 -15.73
C LEU A 448 21.02 4.88 -14.27
N VAL A 449 21.83 4.28 -13.40
CA VAL A 449 22.01 4.76 -12.02
C VAL A 449 23.28 5.61 -11.93
N LEU A 450 23.19 6.73 -11.23
CA LEU A 450 24.31 7.62 -10.93
C LEU A 450 24.46 7.72 -9.41
N ALA A 451 25.59 7.27 -8.85
CA ALA A 451 25.90 7.40 -7.43
C ALA A 451 27.12 8.31 -7.20
N GLY A 452 27.12 9.06 -6.09
CA GLY A 452 28.23 9.91 -5.71
C GLY A 452 28.03 10.57 -4.34
N GLY A 453 28.94 10.30 -3.41
CA GLY A 453 28.74 10.71 -2.02
C GLY A 453 27.58 9.93 -1.39
N ASP A 454 26.78 10.62 -0.57
CA ASP A 454 25.56 10.16 0.09
C ASP A 454 24.30 10.28 -0.81
N ARG A 455 24.48 10.41 -2.13
CA ARG A 455 23.41 10.59 -3.11
C ARG A 455 23.46 9.55 -4.21
N ALA A 456 22.27 9.15 -4.66
CA ALA A 456 22.10 8.41 -5.91
C ALA A 456 20.96 9.00 -6.75
N THR A 457 20.91 8.64 -8.03
CA THR A 457 19.85 9.05 -8.95
C THR A 457 19.61 7.95 -9.97
N VAL A 458 18.38 7.43 -10.02
CA VAL A 458 17.92 6.53 -11.08
C VAL A 458 17.35 7.39 -12.21
N LEU A 459 17.83 7.16 -13.42
CA LEU A 459 17.37 7.80 -14.65
C LEU A 459 16.83 6.72 -15.57
N LEU A 460 15.56 6.80 -15.96
CA LEU A 460 14.95 5.91 -16.96
C LEU A 460 14.36 6.76 -18.07
N ALA A 461 14.45 6.31 -19.31
CA ALA A 461 13.94 7.06 -20.46
C ALA A 461 13.44 6.17 -21.59
N SER A 462 12.52 6.69 -22.40
CA SER A 462 11.99 6.04 -23.60
C SER A 462 13.02 5.81 -24.72
N ASN A 463 14.26 6.31 -24.59
CA ASN A 463 15.38 6.11 -25.51
C ASN A 463 16.68 6.80 -25.01
N ASP A 464 17.82 6.29 -25.47
CA ASP A 464 19.18 6.85 -25.45
C ASP A 464 19.27 8.39 -25.48
N ALA A 465 18.56 9.05 -26.39
CA ALA A 465 18.68 10.51 -26.60
C ALA A 465 18.09 11.30 -25.43
N VAL A 466 16.96 10.82 -24.88
CA VAL A 466 16.39 11.34 -23.65
C VAL A 466 17.28 10.95 -22.46
N LEU A 467 17.82 9.74 -22.40
CA LEU A 467 18.68 9.30 -21.28
C LEU A 467 19.95 10.15 -21.14
N GLU A 468 20.67 10.47 -22.22
CA GLU A 468 21.85 11.35 -22.13
C GLU A 468 21.46 12.80 -21.80
N ALA A 469 20.24 13.25 -22.14
CA ALA A 469 19.70 14.54 -21.69
C ALA A 469 19.48 14.53 -20.15
N LEU A 470 18.85 13.49 -19.59
CA LEU A 470 18.73 13.31 -18.14
C LEU A 470 20.10 13.29 -17.45
N ARG A 471 21.05 12.56 -18.02
CA ARG A 471 22.43 12.48 -17.54
C ARG A 471 23.16 13.82 -17.57
N GLN A 472 22.90 14.65 -18.58
CA GLN A 472 23.42 16.02 -18.64
C GLN A 472 22.84 16.88 -17.50
N ALA A 473 21.54 16.79 -17.22
CA ALA A 473 20.91 17.53 -16.12
C ALA A 473 21.46 17.11 -14.75
N ALA A 474 21.65 15.81 -14.51
CA ALA A 474 22.26 15.30 -13.28
C ALA A 474 23.69 15.83 -13.06
N ARG A 475 24.56 15.78 -14.10
CA ARG A 475 25.93 16.32 -14.05
C ARG A 475 25.96 17.82 -13.75
N LEU A 476 25.05 18.60 -14.34
CA LEU A 476 24.97 20.05 -14.10
C LEU A 476 24.65 20.37 -12.63
N SER A 477 23.86 19.53 -11.96
CA SER A 477 23.52 19.70 -10.54
C SER A 477 24.73 19.45 -9.64
N GLN A 478 25.41 18.30 -9.81
CA GLN A 478 26.64 17.98 -9.07
C GLN A 478 27.75 19.05 -9.25
N SER A 479 27.82 19.69 -10.42
CA SER A 479 28.79 20.76 -10.69
C SER A 479 28.51 22.09 -9.96
N ARG A 480 27.29 22.29 -9.42
CA ARG A 480 26.90 23.48 -8.65
C ARG A 480 27.03 23.31 -7.14
N GLU A 481 27.11 22.07 -6.66
CA GLU A 481 27.23 21.74 -5.23
C GLU A 481 28.68 21.58 -4.77
N SER A 482 29.64 21.52 -5.71
CA SER A 482 31.07 21.56 -5.42
C SER A 482 31.55 23.02 -5.17
N PRO A 483 32.12 23.35 -3.99
CA PRO A 483 32.52 24.72 -3.62
C PRO A 483 33.83 25.23 -4.26
#